data_AF-A0A928Z5M9-F1
#
_entry.id   AF-A0A928Z5M9-F1
#
_cell.length_a   1.000
_cell.length_b   1.000
_cell.length_c   1.000
_cell.angle_alpha   90.00
_cell.angle_beta   90.00
_cell.angle_gamma   90.00
#
_symmetry.space_group_name_H-M   'P 1'
#
loop_
_entity.id
_entity.type
_entity.pdbx_description
1 polymer ?
#
loop_
_entity_poly.entity_id
_entity_poly.type
_entity_poly.pdbx_seq_one_letter_code
_entity_poly.pdbx_strand_id
1 'polypeptide(L)'
;MARNQAIVIGINRYEFLQPLNYATRDALAMQEFFKQQAGFERVWFFADDSPDVNGKSTKPTLVNLQRMLRQVFETPFLGDGDNFWFFFSGHGVPHYLMAADSDPEDVARFGIATSEISDRLRRCGADNVVMILDACRKGGR
;
A
#
# COMPACT_ATOMS: atom_id res chain seq x y z
N MET A 1 6.31 25.08 1.31
CA MET A 1 4.98 24.44 1.43
C MET A 1 5.22 23.03 1.93
N ALA A 2 4.30 22.48 2.73
CA ALA A 2 4.38 21.10 3.19
C ALA A 2 4.32 20.14 2.00
N ARG A 3 5.22 19.15 1.96
CA ARG A 3 5.24 18.12 0.92
C ARG A 3 4.30 16.99 1.30
N ASN A 4 3.46 16.57 0.37
CA ASN A 4 2.53 15.45 0.55
C ASN A 4 2.91 14.31 -0.39
N GLN A 5 3.17 13.12 0.16
CA GLN A 5 3.48 11.93 -0.62
C GLN A 5 2.63 10.74 -0.16
N ALA A 6 2.34 9.82 -1.07
CA ALA A 6 1.47 8.68 -0.77
C ALA A 6 1.88 7.37 -1.42
N ILE A 7 1.62 6.26 -0.73
CA ILE A 7 1.51 4.92 -1.32
C ILE A 7 0.03 4.55 -1.41
N VAL A 8 -0.38 4.02 -2.55
CA VAL A 8 -1.76 3.61 -2.84
C VAL A 8 -1.75 2.21 -3.44
N ILE A 9 -2.42 1.27 -2.78
CA ILE A 9 -2.46 -0.15 -3.16
C ILE A 9 -3.92 -0.60 -3.28
N GLY A 10 -4.27 -1.27 -4.37
CA GLY A 10 -5.60 -1.84 -4.59
C GLY A 10 -5.56 -3.17 -5.31
N ILE A 11 -6.02 -4.23 -4.65
CA ILE A 11 -5.86 -5.61 -5.14
C ILE A 11 -7.22 -6.29 -5.27
N ASN A 12 -7.61 -6.63 -6.50
CA ASN A 12 -8.81 -7.43 -6.76
C ASN A 12 -8.46 -8.89 -7.08
N ARG A 13 -7.36 -9.14 -7.79
CA ARG A 13 -6.96 -10.47 -8.25
C ARG A 13 -5.93 -11.07 -7.31
N TYR A 14 -6.29 -12.20 -6.73
CA TYR A 14 -5.42 -12.98 -5.84
C TYR A 14 -5.19 -14.38 -6.42
N GLU A 15 -4.00 -14.93 -6.21
CA GLU A 15 -3.64 -16.28 -6.65
C GLU A 15 -4.29 -17.36 -5.78
N PHE A 16 -4.34 -17.14 -4.46
CA PHE A 16 -4.78 -18.13 -3.46
C PHE A 16 -5.99 -17.69 -2.63
N LEU A 17 -6.53 -16.48 -2.87
CA LEU A 17 -7.69 -15.91 -2.19
C LEU A 17 -8.82 -15.62 -3.19
N GLN A 18 -10.04 -15.49 -2.67
CA GLN A 18 -11.18 -15.10 -3.51
C GLN A 18 -10.96 -13.69 -4.09
N PRO A 19 -11.27 -13.46 -5.38
CA PRO A 19 -11.12 -12.14 -5.96
C PRO A 19 -12.11 -11.13 -5.36
N LEU A 20 -11.71 -9.86 -5.37
CA LEU A 20 -12.55 -8.71 -5.01
C LEU A 20 -12.97 -7.96 -6.27
N ASN A 21 -13.97 -7.09 -6.15
CA ASN A 21 -14.53 -6.35 -7.30
C ASN A 21 -14.13 -4.87 -7.33
N TYR A 22 -13.77 -4.28 -6.19
CA TYR A 22 -13.72 -2.81 -6.06
C TYR A 22 -12.38 -2.25 -5.57
N ALA A 23 -11.51 -3.05 -4.98
CA ALA A 23 -10.28 -2.56 -4.34
C ALA A 23 -9.34 -1.81 -5.30
N THR A 24 -9.17 -2.30 -6.54
CA THR A 24 -8.42 -1.58 -7.57
C THR A 24 -9.07 -0.26 -7.96
N ARG A 25 -10.41 -0.21 -8.03
CA ARG A 25 -11.16 1.02 -8.34
C ARG A 25 -11.04 2.03 -7.20
N ASP A 26 -11.11 1.59 -5.96
CA ASP A 26 -10.97 2.44 -4.77
C ASP A 26 -9.56 3.04 -4.71
N ALA A 27 -8.53 2.24 -4.97
CA ALA A 27 -7.15 2.71 -5.08
C ALA A 27 -6.97 3.72 -6.23
N LEU A 28 -7.57 3.48 -7.40
CA LEU A 28 -7.51 4.43 -8.52
C LEU A 28 -8.17 5.77 -8.16
N ALA A 29 -9.35 5.73 -7.52
CA ALA A 29 -10.03 6.94 -7.07
C ALA A 29 -9.19 7.74 -6.07
N MET A 30 -8.52 7.06 -5.13
CA MET A 30 -7.61 7.68 -4.17
C MET A 30 -6.37 8.28 -4.86
N GLN A 31 -5.78 7.56 -5.82
CA GLN A 31 -4.65 8.08 -6.61
C GLN A 31 -5.02 9.38 -7.34
N GLU A 32 -6.17 9.40 -8.02
CA GLU A 32 -6.63 10.56 -8.76
C GLU A 32 -6.98 11.73 -7.83
N PHE A 33 -7.62 11.47 -6.69
CA PHE A 33 -7.84 12.48 -5.66
C PHE A 33 -6.52 13.12 -5.20
N PHE A 34 -5.52 12.30 -4.86
CA PHE A 34 -4.23 12.80 -4.39
C PHE A 34 -3.52 13.66 -5.44
N LYS A 35 -3.52 13.24 -6.71
CA LYS A 35 -2.85 13.97 -7.80
C LYS A 35 -3.60 15.23 -8.20
N GLN A 36 -4.92 15.15 -8.37
CA GLN A 36 -5.70 16.21 -9.01
C GLN A 36 -6.25 17.23 -8.03
N GLN A 37 -6.58 16.83 -6.79
CA GLN A 37 -7.31 17.68 -5.84
C GLN A 37 -6.46 18.05 -4.62
N ALA A 38 -5.73 17.07 -4.06
CA ALA A 38 -4.97 17.28 -2.83
C ALA A 38 -3.50 17.71 -3.04
N GLY A 39 -3.04 17.80 -4.29
CA GLY A 39 -1.72 18.33 -4.64
C GLY A 39 -0.54 17.49 -4.13
N PHE A 40 -0.69 16.16 -4.07
CA PHE A 40 0.41 15.27 -3.68
C PHE A 40 1.50 15.25 -4.74
N GLU A 41 2.74 15.49 -4.33
CA GLU A 41 3.91 15.58 -5.22
C GLU A 41 4.29 14.21 -5.79
N ARG A 42 4.05 13.15 -5.02
CA ARG A 42 4.39 11.78 -5.41
C ARG A 42 3.37 10.79 -4.89
N VAL A 43 2.91 9.93 -5.79
CA VAL A 43 2.02 8.81 -5.47
C VAL A 43 2.59 7.53 -6.08
N TRP A 44 3.06 6.62 -5.23
CA TRP A 44 3.40 5.26 -5.63
C TRP A 44 2.11 4.44 -5.71
N PHE A 45 1.83 3.88 -6.89
CA PHE A 45 0.57 3.18 -7.16
C PHE A 45 0.81 1.73 -7.58
N PHE A 46 0.15 0.82 -6.87
CA PHE A 46 0.22 -0.62 -7.11
C PHE A 46 -1.19 -1.18 -7.21
N ALA A 47 -1.53 -1.73 -8.37
CA ALA A 47 -2.82 -2.35 -8.61
C ALA A 47 -2.72 -3.47 -9.65
N ASP A 48 -3.78 -4.28 -9.77
CA ASP A 48 -3.73 -5.44 -10.64
C ASP A 48 -3.48 -5.11 -12.11
N ASP A 49 -3.85 -3.92 -12.56
CA ASP A 49 -3.73 -3.41 -13.92
C ASP A 49 -2.82 -2.17 -14.02
N SER A 50 -2.13 -1.79 -12.93
CA SER A 50 -1.18 -0.67 -12.97
C SER A 50 -0.04 -0.96 -13.96
N PRO A 51 0.43 0.07 -14.68
CA PRO A 51 1.54 -0.06 -15.63
C PRO A 51 2.86 -0.21 -14.90
N ASP A 52 3.83 -0.85 -15.55
CA ASP A 52 5.20 -0.90 -15.07
C ASP A 52 5.81 0.51 -15.05
N VAL A 53 6.64 0.79 -14.04
CA VAL A 53 7.29 2.08 -13.85
C VAL A 53 8.81 1.87 -13.88
N ASN A 54 9.49 2.52 -14.82
CA ASN A 54 10.95 2.39 -15.01
C ASN A 54 11.42 0.94 -15.14
N GLY A 55 10.68 0.12 -15.90
CA GLY A 55 10.98 -1.31 -16.10
C GLY A 55 10.76 -2.19 -14.87
N LYS A 56 10.14 -1.67 -13.80
CA LYS A 56 9.77 -2.43 -12.62
C LYS A 56 8.26 -2.63 -12.57
N SER A 57 7.85 -3.87 -12.32
CA SER A 57 6.45 -4.19 -12.14
C SER A 57 5.85 -3.52 -10.90
N THR A 58 4.64 -3.00 -11.08
CA THR A 58 3.79 -2.41 -10.04
C THR A 58 2.65 -3.33 -9.62
N LYS A 59 2.66 -4.59 -10.09
CA LYS A 59 1.70 -5.59 -9.60
C LYS A 59 1.89 -5.78 -8.09
N PRO A 60 0.80 -5.85 -7.31
CA PRO A 60 0.88 -5.83 -5.85
C PRO A 60 1.21 -7.22 -5.26
N THR A 61 2.27 -7.86 -5.78
CA THR A 61 2.83 -9.09 -5.21
C THR A 61 3.66 -8.80 -3.97
N LEU A 62 3.86 -9.80 -3.11
CA LEU A 62 4.58 -9.69 -1.86
C LEU A 62 6.00 -9.16 -2.09
N VAL A 63 6.71 -9.73 -3.07
CA VAL A 63 8.06 -9.29 -3.45
C VAL A 63 8.07 -7.84 -3.92
N ASN A 64 7.10 -7.43 -4.74
CA ASN A 64 7.03 -6.05 -5.26
C ASN A 64 6.74 -5.05 -4.13
N LEU A 65 5.79 -5.35 -3.25
CA LEU A 65 5.42 -4.50 -2.13
C LEU A 65 6.55 -4.39 -1.10
N GLN A 66 7.17 -5.51 -0.71
CA GLN A 66 8.31 -5.50 0.20
C GLN A 66 9.52 -4.77 -0.40
N ARG A 67 9.81 -4.97 -1.69
CA ARG A 67 10.87 -4.23 -2.39
C ARG A 67 10.58 -2.73 -2.40
N MET A 68 9.35 -2.33 -2.67
CA MET A 68 8.94 -0.93 -2.63
C MET A 68 9.09 -0.33 -1.24
N LEU A 69 8.55 -0.98 -0.20
CA LEU A 69 8.69 -0.54 1.20
C LEU A 69 10.17 -0.45 1.61
N ARG A 70 11.01 -1.35 1.12
CA ARG A 70 12.45 -1.28 1.34
C ARG A 70 13.09 -0.07 0.64
N GLN A 71 12.83 0.13 -0.64
CA GLN A 71 13.47 1.19 -1.44
C GLN A 71 12.99 2.59 -1.06
N VAL A 72 11.69 2.77 -0.80
CA VAL A 72 11.12 4.09 -0.50
C VAL A 72 11.62 4.63 0.84
N PHE A 73 11.72 3.78 1.86
CA PHE A 73 12.06 4.17 3.23
C PHE A 73 13.47 3.75 3.64
N GLU A 74 14.39 3.62 2.66
CA GLU A 74 15.81 3.34 2.91
C GLU A 74 16.47 4.50 3.65
N THR A 75 16.18 5.73 3.21
CA THR A 75 16.60 6.97 3.86
C THR A 75 15.38 7.87 4.10
N PRO A 76 15.37 8.71 5.17
CA PRO A 76 14.34 9.73 5.33
C PRO A 76 14.34 10.69 4.14
N PHE A 77 13.16 11.07 3.67
CA PHE A 77 12.99 11.94 2.49
C PHE A 77 11.96 13.07 2.72
N LEU A 78 11.25 13.03 3.86
CA LEU A 78 10.35 14.05 4.38
C LEU A 78 10.98 14.70 5.62
N GLY A 79 10.43 15.84 6.05
CA GLY A 79 10.82 16.53 7.27
C GLY A 79 9.64 17.21 7.96
N ASP A 80 9.95 18.08 8.92
CA ASP A 80 8.96 18.81 9.70
C ASP A 80 7.93 19.53 8.82
N GLY A 81 6.66 19.37 9.15
CA GLY A 81 5.50 19.88 8.42
C GLY A 81 5.06 19.05 7.21
N ASP A 82 5.84 18.08 6.75
CA ASP A 82 5.49 17.20 5.62
C ASP A 82 4.53 16.08 6.05
N ASN A 83 3.81 15.48 5.08
CA ASN A 83 2.84 14.42 5.32
C ASN A 83 3.08 13.19 4.43
N PHE A 84 2.93 12.01 5.02
CA PHE A 84 2.94 10.75 4.29
C PHE A 84 1.63 9.98 4.47
N TRP A 85 1.01 9.57 3.37
CA TRP A 85 -0.24 8.80 3.40
C TRP A 85 -0.04 7.40 2.84
N PHE A 86 -0.58 6.40 3.52
CA PHE A 86 -0.63 5.02 3.05
C PHE A 86 -2.09 4.59 2.93
N PHE A 87 -2.51 4.23 1.72
CA PHE A 87 -3.83 3.69 1.45
C PHE A 87 -3.71 2.26 0.93
N PHE A 88 -4.47 1.36 1.52
CA PHE A 88 -4.60 -0.02 1.06
C PHE A 88 -6.09 -0.40 0.99
N SER A 89 -6.51 -0.95 -0.15
CA SER A 89 -7.77 -1.67 -0.28
C SER A 89 -7.52 -3.10 -0.79
N GLY A 90 -8.11 -4.09 -0.13
CA GLY A 90 -7.89 -5.50 -0.43
C GLY A 90 -8.20 -6.45 0.73
N HIS A 91 -7.76 -7.70 0.62
CA HIS A 91 -7.83 -8.68 1.70
C HIS A 91 -6.90 -8.31 2.86
N GLY A 92 -7.45 -8.44 4.06
CA GLY A 92 -6.72 -8.39 5.30
C GLY A 92 -7.16 -9.54 6.20
N VAL A 93 -6.29 -9.88 7.13
CA VAL A 93 -6.58 -10.77 8.25
C VAL A 93 -6.07 -10.09 9.52
N PRO A 94 -6.40 -10.57 10.73
CA PRO A 94 -5.89 -9.95 11.95
C PRO A 94 -4.37 -9.75 11.88
N HIS A 95 -3.93 -8.50 12.01
CA HIS A 95 -2.52 -8.05 11.98
C HIS A 95 -1.79 -8.06 10.63
N TYR A 96 -2.38 -8.58 9.54
CA TYR A 96 -1.70 -8.69 8.23
C TYR A 96 -2.55 -8.13 7.08
N LEU A 97 -1.87 -7.56 6.08
CA LEU A 97 -2.42 -7.27 4.76
C LEU A 97 -1.96 -8.35 3.78
N MET A 98 -2.84 -8.76 2.86
CA MET A 98 -2.56 -9.81 1.89
C MET A 98 -2.18 -9.18 0.55
N ALA A 99 -1.03 -9.57 0.02
CA ALA A 99 -0.59 -9.29 -1.35
C ALA A 99 -1.28 -10.24 -2.35
N ALA A 100 -1.16 -9.95 -3.65
CA ALA A 100 -1.82 -10.71 -4.70
C ALA A 100 -1.46 -12.22 -4.70
N ASP A 101 -0.22 -12.55 -4.34
CA ASP A 101 0.35 -13.90 -4.26
C ASP A 101 0.47 -14.41 -2.81
N SER A 102 -0.26 -13.80 -1.86
CA SER A 102 -0.25 -14.27 -0.47
C SER A 102 -1.02 -15.59 -0.30
N ASP A 103 -0.40 -16.54 0.40
CA ASP A 103 -1.02 -17.81 0.80
C ASP A 103 -1.78 -17.65 2.14
N PRO A 104 -3.11 -17.86 2.19
CA PRO A 104 -3.86 -17.81 3.44
C PRO A 104 -3.54 -18.93 4.44
N GLU A 105 -2.91 -20.03 4.00
CA GLU A 105 -2.52 -21.14 4.88
C GLU A 105 -1.22 -20.84 5.66
N ASP A 106 -0.39 -19.90 5.18
CA ASP A 106 0.85 -19.45 5.83
C ASP A 106 0.97 -17.91 5.84
N VAL A 107 0.00 -17.26 6.47
CA VAL A 107 -0.07 -15.79 6.62
C VAL A 107 1.19 -15.21 7.26
N ALA A 108 1.81 -15.92 8.21
CA ALA A 108 2.99 -15.43 8.91
C ALA A 108 4.17 -15.20 7.94
N ARG A 109 4.28 -16.03 6.90
CA ARG A 109 5.32 -15.93 5.87
C ARG A 109 4.90 -15.09 4.68
N PHE A 110 3.64 -15.20 4.25
CA PHE A 110 3.17 -14.60 2.99
C PHE A 110 2.31 -13.35 3.15
N GLY A 111 1.94 -12.98 4.37
CA GLY A 111 1.28 -11.70 4.69
C GLY A 111 2.30 -10.60 5.00
N ILE A 112 1.86 -9.35 4.92
CA ILE A 112 2.64 -8.18 5.34
C ILE A 112 2.08 -7.68 6.66
N ALA A 113 2.87 -7.75 7.73
CA ALA A 113 2.43 -7.32 9.05
C ALA A 113 2.13 -5.81 9.05
N THR A 114 0.96 -5.44 9.55
CA THR A 114 0.55 -4.02 9.67
C THR A 114 1.48 -3.22 10.59
N SER A 115 2.09 -3.86 11.59
CA SER A 115 3.13 -3.28 12.43
C SER A 115 4.40 -2.98 11.63
N GLU A 116 4.86 -3.92 10.79
CA GLU A 116 6.01 -3.72 9.92
C GLU A 116 5.79 -2.54 8.96
N ILE A 117 4.59 -2.43 8.38
CA ILE A 117 4.22 -1.29 7.54
C ILE A 117 4.32 0.01 8.37
N SER A 118 3.62 0.09 9.50
CA SER A 118 3.66 1.27 10.38
C SER A 118 5.09 1.68 10.76
N ASP A 119 5.92 0.72 11.18
CA ASP A 119 7.31 0.96 11.58
C ASP A 119 8.18 1.42 10.41
N ARG A 120 7.89 0.95 9.20
CA ARG A 120 8.57 1.39 7.98
C ARG A 120 8.15 2.80 7.58
N LEU A 121 6.85 3.09 7.60
CA LEU A 121 6.30 4.40 7.23
C LEU A 121 6.86 5.52 8.10
N ARG A 122 7.03 5.28 9.41
CA ARG A 122 7.62 6.24 10.36
C ARG A 122 9.06 6.65 10.03
N ARG A 123 9.77 5.90 9.16
CA ARG A 123 11.13 6.23 8.73
C ARG A 123 11.20 7.30 7.64
N CYS A 124 10.07 7.76 7.09
CA CYS A 124 10.09 8.79 6.05
C CYS A 124 10.55 10.15 6.55
N GLY A 125 10.43 10.44 7.85
CA GLY A 125 10.77 11.73 8.46
C GLY A 125 9.63 12.75 8.47
N ALA A 126 8.42 12.39 8.01
CA ALA A 126 7.25 13.26 8.09
C ALA A 126 6.75 13.42 9.53
N ASP A 127 6.26 14.61 9.85
CA ASP A 127 5.55 14.87 11.11
C ASP A 127 4.25 14.06 11.19
N ASN A 128 3.53 13.95 10.07
CA ASN A 128 2.25 13.26 10.02
C ASN A 128 2.31 12.06 9.08
N VAL A 129 2.08 10.87 9.64
CA VAL A 129 1.90 9.62 8.89
C VAL A 129 0.47 9.15 9.06
N VAL A 130 -0.28 9.09 7.97
CA VAL A 130 -1.68 8.63 7.93
C VAL A 130 -1.73 7.26 7.27
N MET A 131 -2.36 6.29 7.92
CA MET A 131 -2.57 4.94 7.38
C MET A 131 -4.07 4.63 7.31
N ILE A 132 -4.57 4.43 6.10
CA ILE A 132 -5.97 4.09 5.81
C ILE A 132 -6.01 2.66 5.27
N LEU A 133 -6.72 1.78 5.96
CA LEU A 133 -6.82 0.36 5.62
C LEU A 133 -8.28 0.00 5.38
N ASP A 134 -8.63 -0.14 4.11
CA ASP A 134 -9.91 -0.66 3.65
C ASP A 134 -9.79 -2.17 3.39
N ALA A 135 -9.74 -2.92 4.47
CA ALA A 135 -9.57 -4.37 4.42
C ALA A 135 -10.43 -5.04 5.47
N CYS A 136 -10.99 -6.21 5.11
CA CYS A 136 -11.62 -7.06 6.11
C CYS A 136 -10.58 -7.44 7.18
N ARG A 137 -10.98 -7.41 8.45
CA ARG A 137 -10.14 -7.81 9.60
C ARG A 137 -10.80 -8.88 10.46
N LYS A 138 -11.98 -9.33 10.04
CA LYS A 138 -12.73 -10.39 10.70
C LYS A 138 -12.42 -11.68 9.97
N GLY A 139 -11.86 -12.66 10.70
CA GLY A 139 -11.99 -14.04 10.27
C GLY A 139 -13.48 -14.32 10.18
N GLY A 140 -13.98 -14.53 8.97
CA GLY A 140 -15.33 -15.04 8.79
C GLY A 140 -15.39 -16.37 9.54
N ARG A 141 -16.19 -16.40 10.60
CA ARG A 141 -16.69 -17.68 11.13
C ARG A 141 -17.79 -18.17 10.19
#